data_AF-A0A7W1IVI5-F1
#
_entry.id   AF-A0A7W1IVI5-F1
#
_cell.length_a   1.000
_cell.length_b   1.000
_cell.length_c   1.000
_cell.angle_alpha   90.00
_cell.angle_beta   90.00
_cell.angle_gamma   90.00
#
_symmetry.space_group_name_H-M   'P 1'
#
loop_
_entity.id
_entity.type
_entity.pdbx_description
1 polymer ?
#
loop_
_entity_poly.entity_id
_entity_poly.type
_entity_poly.pdbx_seq_one_letter_code
_entity_poly.pdbx_strand_id
1 'polypeptide(L)'
;MSAAKKRRRAAYREPGATAGRSVATPPPAPRPGLLTSMFSARAAGTSNMPRLRSCLMRGLAVTLGTPVLLVGALTLPVIAWIAALSFGYQGPATRLASLLAMPPVGTLFDLQFTAAVFGVANGPAALVGMLPFAIVRAVVTGVIFGLAVEVLDTRRASLSGARRGLLVSPMVLIVTVIQLGFFILAGYLGPLIPGLGLFVVLGTVTAAVYFLAYAPIAQLREGRGVLESLSLSSRAARIPGTSALAMALVFTVPAIAVEQTPLGGFGVNPSALTWVFVLLVNVLHVSVLATFAYRWMCIEDEVPDPRVRSRAGPR
;
A
#
# COMPACT_ATOMS: atom_id res chain seq x y z
N MET A 1 -33.58 -59.77 47.97
CA MET A 1 -32.52 -60.79 48.00
C MET A 1 -32.64 -61.67 46.76
N SER A 2 -31.52 -61.90 46.06
CA SER A 2 -31.26 -63.00 45.09
C SER A 2 -32.07 -63.00 43.77
N ALA A 3 -31.55 -63.25 42.56
CA ALA A 3 -30.20 -63.31 42.00
C ALA A 3 -30.34 -63.36 40.46
N ALA A 4 -29.32 -62.81 39.80
CA ALA A 4 -28.83 -63.00 38.43
C ALA A 4 -29.51 -64.00 37.46
N LYS A 5 -29.64 -63.60 36.18
CA LYS A 5 -29.09 -64.43 35.09
C LYS A 5 -28.68 -63.64 33.85
N LYS A 6 -27.36 -63.64 33.65
CA LYS A 6 -26.57 -63.19 32.51
C LYS A 6 -26.83 -64.09 31.30
N ARG A 7 -27.17 -63.54 30.13
CA ARG A 7 -27.13 -64.26 28.85
C ARG A 7 -26.32 -63.48 27.82
N ARG A 8 -25.05 -63.88 27.69
CA ARG A 8 -24.17 -63.60 26.55
C ARG A 8 -24.81 -64.16 25.28
N ARG A 9 -24.87 -63.37 24.20
CA ARG A 9 -24.95 -63.90 22.84
C ARG A 9 -23.76 -63.38 22.05
N ALA A 10 -22.96 -64.35 21.63
CA ALA A 10 -21.85 -64.20 20.70
C ALA A 10 -22.41 -63.81 19.34
N ALA A 11 -21.97 -62.67 18.81
CA ALA A 11 -22.16 -62.32 17.42
C ALA A 11 -20.91 -62.74 16.65
N TYR A 12 -21.21 -63.47 15.59
CA TYR A 12 -20.37 -64.16 14.63
C TYR A 12 -19.36 -63.22 13.95
N ARG A 13 -18.11 -63.68 13.79
CA ARG A 13 -17.00 -62.99 13.12
C ARG A 13 -16.81 -63.66 11.76
N GLU A 14 -17.14 -62.99 10.67
CA GLU A 14 -16.73 -63.41 9.32
C GLU A 14 -15.39 -62.75 8.93
N PRO A 15 -14.44 -63.49 8.35
CA PRO A 15 -13.19 -62.97 7.81
C PRO A 15 -13.35 -62.66 6.32
N GLY A 16 -13.61 -61.40 5.98
CA GLY A 16 -13.64 -60.91 4.60
C GLY A 16 -12.40 -60.08 4.29
N ALA A 17 -11.36 -60.73 3.77
CA ALA A 17 -10.19 -60.09 3.23
C ALA A 17 -10.55 -59.25 1.99
N THR A 18 -10.43 -57.93 2.09
CA THR A 18 -10.07 -57.08 0.96
C THR A 18 -9.18 -55.98 1.51
N ALA A 19 -7.87 -56.17 1.34
CA ALA A 19 -6.87 -55.14 1.54
C ALA A 19 -7.15 -54.00 0.55
N GLY A 20 -7.97 -53.05 0.97
CA GLY A 20 -8.12 -51.77 0.31
C GLY A 20 -6.76 -51.08 0.34
N ARG A 21 -6.10 -51.06 -0.82
CA ARG A 21 -4.90 -50.30 -1.11
C ARG A 21 -5.15 -48.86 -0.67
N SER A 22 -4.61 -48.49 0.49
CA SER A 22 -4.59 -47.10 0.95
C SER A 22 -3.85 -46.30 -0.11
N VAL A 23 -4.60 -45.54 -0.91
CA VAL A 23 -4.02 -44.52 -1.78
C VAL A 23 -3.45 -43.50 -0.81
N ALA A 24 -2.14 -43.55 -0.60
CA ALA A 24 -1.43 -42.56 0.19
C ALA A 24 -1.80 -41.18 -0.37
N THR A 25 -2.55 -40.41 0.39
CA THR A 25 -2.78 -39.00 0.10
C THR A 25 -1.40 -38.37 -0.07
N PRO A 26 -1.09 -37.75 -1.22
CA PRO A 26 0.21 -37.13 -1.40
C PRO A 26 0.43 -36.15 -0.23
N PRO A 27 1.62 -36.14 0.38
CA PRO A 27 1.90 -35.24 1.48
C PRO A 27 1.60 -33.81 1.03
N PRO A 28 0.98 -32.98 1.89
CA PRO A 28 0.66 -31.60 1.53
C PRO A 28 1.94 -30.93 1.02
N ALA A 29 1.86 -30.37 -0.19
CA ALA A 29 3.01 -29.71 -0.80
C ALA A 29 3.62 -28.73 0.20
N PRO A 30 4.95 -28.79 0.44
CA PRO A 30 5.60 -27.97 1.44
C PRO A 30 5.26 -26.50 1.17
N ARG A 31 4.70 -25.83 2.17
CA ARG A 31 4.37 -24.40 2.07
C ARG A 31 5.68 -23.66 1.82
N PRO A 32 5.84 -22.97 0.67
CA PRO A 32 7.05 -22.22 0.41
C PRO A 32 7.22 -21.18 1.52
N GLY A 33 8.41 -21.12 2.10
CA GLY A 33 8.73 -20.16 3.15
C GLY A 33 8.61 -18.72 2.64
N LEU A 34 8.42 -17.77 3.56
CA LEU A 34 8.28 -16.35 3.25
C LEU A 34 9.46 -15.83 2.41
N LEU A 35 10.68 -16.28 2.73
CA LEU A 35 11.89 -15.96 1.98
C LEU A 35 11.93 -16.68 0.63
N THR A 36 11.50 -17.94 0.56
CA THR A 36 11.45 -18.70 -0.69
C THR A 36 10.49 -18.06 -1.70
N SER A 37 9.37 -17.48 -1.26
CA SER A 37 8.46 -16.70 -2.11
C SER A 37 9.05 -15.36 -2.56
N MET A 38 9.83 -14.70 -1.72
CA MET A 38 10.50 -13.44 -2.05
C MET A 38 11.64 -13.62 -3.06
N PHE A 39 12.32 -14.77 -3.02
CA PHE A 39 13.47 -15.09 -3.90
C PHE A 39 13.17 -16.16 -4.95
N SER A 40 11.96 -16.73 -5.01
CA SER A 40 11.60 -17.67 -6.08
C SER A 40 11.49 -16.92 -7.38
N ALA A 41 12.55 -16.98 -8.17
CA ALA A 41 12.49 -16.70 -9.59
C ALA A 41 11.56 -17.74 -10.22
N ARG A 42 10.28 -17.42 -10.37
CA ARG A 42 9.54 -18.06 -11.46
C ARG A 42 10.23 -17.66 -12.77
N ALA A 43 10.28 -18.58 -13.72
CA ALA A 43 10.68 -18.27 -15.08
C ALA A 43 9.92 -17.03 -15.57
N ALA A 44 10.63 -16.10 -16.20
CA ALA A 44 10.03 -14.93 -16.83
C ALA A 44 8.87 -15.38 -17.74
N GLY A 45 7.65 -14.87 -17.49
CA GLY A 45 6.46 -15.20 -18.30
C GLY A 45 5.29 -15.90 -17.57
N THR A 46 5.33 -16.04 -16.24
CA THR A 46 4.25 -16.71 -15.47
C THR A 46 3.35 -15.77 -14.66
N SER A 47 3.59 -14.46 -14.74
CA SER A 47 2.70 -13.41 -14.24
C SER A 47 2.43 -12.45 -15.38
N ASN A 48 1.18 -11.98 -15.48
CA ASN A 48 0.72 -10.99 -16.45
C ASN A 48 1.31 -9.59 -16.19
N MET A 49 2.08 -9.41 -15.12
CA MET A 49 2.70 -8.14 -14.77
C MET A 49 3.66 -7.63 -15.85
N PRO A 50 3.40 -6.44 -16.44
CA PRO A 50 4.34 -5.83 -17.39
C PRO A 50 5.66 -5.45 -16.72
N ARG A 51 6.69 -5.20 -17.55
CA ARG A 51 7.99 -4.70 -17.08
C ARG A 51 7.81 -3.41 -16.27
N LEU A 52 8.62 -3.25 -15.21
CA LEU A 52 8.55 -2.10 -14.30
C LEU A 52 8.57 -0.75 -15.02
N ARG A 53 9.46 -0.60 -16.02
CA ARG A 53 9.53 0.58 -16.88
C ARG A 53 8.21 0.86 -17.60
N SER A 54 7.57 -0.16 -18.15
CA SER A 54 6.28 -0.02 -18.85
C SER A 54 5.18 0.42 -17.90
N CYS A 55 5.16 -0.10 -16.67
CA CYS A 55 4.20 0.33 -15.64
C CYS A 55 4.41 1.80 -15.24
N LEU A 56 5.67 2.22 -15.01
CA LEU A 56 6.00 3.60 -14.69
C LEU A 56 5.63 4.56 -15.83
N MET A 57 5.99 4.22 -17.06
CA MET A 57 5.62 5.01 -18.24
C MET A 57 4.10 5.09 -18.41
N ARG A 58 3.38 4.01 -18.07
CA ARG A 58 1.91 4.02 -18.10
C ARG A 58 1.33 4.95 -17.03
N GLY A 59 1.83 4.91 -15.79
CA GLY A 59 1.38 5.83 -14.73
C GLY A 59 1.69 7.29 -15.04
N LEU A 60 2.87 7.56 -15.61
CA LEU A 60 3.25 8.89 -16.10
C LEU A 60 2.33 9.35 -17.24
N ALA A 61 2.09 8.49 -18.24
CA ALA A 61 1.20 8.79 -19.36
C ALA A 61 -0.25 9.04 -18.90
N VAL A 62 -0.75 8.29 -17.92
CA VAL A 62 -2.07 8.53 -17.32
C VAL A 62 -2.11 9.90 -16.65
N THR A 63 -1.08 10.26 -15.89
CA THR A 63 -1.03 11.54 -15.17
C THR A 63 -0.93 12.72 -16.11
N LEU A 64 0.02 12.69 -17.05
CA LEU A 64 0.25 13.77 -18.02
C LEU A 64 -0.86 13.86 -19.07
N GLY A 65 -1.44 12.72 -19.47
CA GLY A 65 -2.50 12.63 -20.47
C GLY A 65 -3.90 12.91 -19.93
N THR A 66 -4.05 13.08 -18.61
CA THR A 66 -5.33 13.38 -17.96
C THR A 66 -5.29 14.78 -17.37
N PRO A 67 -5.96 15.77 -18.00
CA PRO A 67 -5.89 17.17 -17.56
C PRO A 67 -6.21 17.37 -16.08
N VAL A 68 -7.21 16.68 -15.53
CA VAL A 68 -7.58 16.83 -14.11
C VAL A 68 -6.50 16.30 -13.15
N LEU A 69 -5.80 15.22 -13.49
CA LEU A 69 -4.72 14.68 -12.66
C LEU A 69 -3.50 15.59 -12.73
N LEU A 70 -3.14 16.06 -13.93
CA LEU A 70 -2.02 16.99 -14.11
C LEU A 70 -2.28 18.32 -13.41
N VAL A 71 -3.41 18.97 -13.69
CA VAL A 71 -3.77 20.24 -13.08
C VAL A 71 -3.88 20.08 -11.56
N GLY A 72 -4.50 19.02 -11.06
CA GLY A 72 -4.57 18.73 -9.63
C GLY A 72 -3.19 18.57 -8.99
N ALA A 73 -2.27 17.85 -9.65
CA ALA A 73 -0.90 17.66 -9.17
C ALA A 73 -0.10 18.97 -9.10
N LEU A 74 -0.42 19.95 -9.96
CA LEU A 74 0.21 21.26 -9.99
C LEU A 74 -0.45 22.28 -9.05
N THR A 75 -1.77 22.26 -8.91
CA THR A 75 -2.52 23.26 -8.13
C THR A 75 -2.57 22.93 -6.65
N LEU A 76 -2.65 21.65 -6.26
CA LEU A 76 -2.71 21.27 -4.84
C LEU A 76 -1.47 21.72 -4.04
N PRO A 77 -0.22 21.59 -4.54
CA PRO A 77 0.95 22.17 -3.87
C PRO A 77 0.85 23.68 -3.68
N VAL A 78 0.34 24.41 -4.67
CA VAL A 78 0.15 25.87 -4.57
C VAL A 78 -0.89 26.22 -3.52
N ILE A 79 -2.02 25.51 -3.49
CA ILE A 79 -3.08 25.71 -2.48
C ILE A 79 -2.54 25.40 -1.08
N ALA A 80 -1.83 24.28 -0.92
CA ALA A 80 -1.24 23.89 0.35
C ALA A 80 -0.18 24.88 0.83
N TRP A 81 0.59 25.48 -0.07
CA TRP A 81 1.51 26.57 0.26
C TRP A 81 0.80 27.82 0.75
N ILE A 82 -0.26 28.27 0.07
CA ILE A 82 -1.05 29.44 0.51
C ILE A 82 -1.64 29.18 1.90
N ALA A 83 -2.19 27.98 2.11
CA ALA A 83 -2.69 27.57 3.42
C ALA A 83 -1.56 27.57 4.47
N ALA A 84 -0.40 27.00 4.15
CA ALA A 84 0.77 26.99 5.01
C ALA A 84 1.20 28.40 5.43
N LEU A 85 1.30 29.33 4.49
CA LEU A 85 1.60 30.74 4.77
C LEU A 85 0.55 31.39 5.67
N SER A 86 -0.73 31.08 5.45
CA SER A 86 -1.83 31.60 6.27
C SER A 86 -1.74 31.11 7.72
N PHE A 87 -1.12 29.96 7.95
CA PHE A 87 -0.80 29.42 9.28
C PHE A 87 0.60 29.84 9.80
N GLY A 88 1.29 30.75 9.12
CA GLY A 88 2.62 31.23 9.53
C GLY A 88 3.76 30.22 9.31
N TYR A 89 3.53 29.16 8.54
CA TYR A 89 4.56 28.16 8.27
C TYR A 89 5.72 28.74 7.46
N GLN A 90 6.94 28.55 7.97
CA GLN A 90 8.19 28.76 7.25
C GLN A 90 9.09 27.54 7.49
N GLY A 91 9.50 26.85 6.43
CA GLY A 91 10.33 25.66 6.60
C GLY A 91 10.85 25.08 5.28
N PRO A 92 11.44 23.88 5.28
CA PRO A 92 12.09 23.32 4.09
C PRO A 92 11.12 23.05 2.94
N ALA A 93 11.52 23.38 1.71
CA ALA A 93 10.71 23.13 0.51
C ALA A 93 10.46 21.67 0.20
N THR A 94 11.35 20.78 0.64
CA THR A 94 11.22 19.33 0.51
C THR A 94 9.90 18.82 1.09
N ARG A 95 9.43 19.43 2.17
CA ARG A 95 8.16 19.05 2.81
C ARG A 95 6.99 19.18 1.82
N LEU A 96 6.88 20.31 1.12
CA LEU A 96 5.81 20.51 0.14
C LEU A 96 5.99 19.64 -1.12
N ALA A 97 7.23 19.29 -1.48
CA ALA A 97 7.50 18.36 -2.58
C ALA A 97 6.88 16.98 -2.31
N SER A 98 6.80 16.56 -1.05
CA SER A 98 6.17 15.30 -0.61
C SER A 98 4.67 15.43 -0.30
N LEU A 99 4.03 16.54 -0.64
CA LEU A 99 2.61 16.78 -0.34
C LEU A 99 1.69 15.68 -0.91
N LEU A 100 1.91 15.23 -2.14
CA LEU A 100 1.11 14.18 -2.77
C LEU A 100 1.78 12.81 -2.70
N ALA A 101 2.87 12.67 -1.93
CA ALA A 101 3.48 11.37 -1.68
C ALA A 101 2.50 10.43 -0.99
N MET A 102 2.54 9.15 -1.38
CA MET A 102 1.81 8.13 -0.64
C MET A 102 2.42 7.97 0.77
N PRO A 103 1.62 7.50 1.75
CA PRO A 103 2.16 7.06 3.02
C PRO A 103 3.29 6.02 2.82
N PRO A 104 4.30 5.98 3.70
CA PRO A 104 4.43 6.79 4.92
C PRO A 104 5.08 8.16 4.68
N VAL A 105 5.63 8.41 3.48
CA VAL A 105 6.39 9.64 3.19
C VAL A 105 5.49 10.87 3.31
N GLY A 106 4.29 10.82 2.72
CA GLY A 106 3.31 11.90 2.87
C GLY A 106 2.86 12.11 4.32
N THR A 107 2.85 11.06 5.14
CA THR A 107 2.50 11.17 6.57
C THR A 107 3.56 11.94 7.36
N LEU A 108 4.82 11.88 6.93
CA LEU A 108 5.89 12.68 7.55
C LEU A 108 5.68 14.16 7.34
N PHE A 109 5.23 14.55 6.15
CA PHE A 109 4.81 15.92 5.90
C PHE A 109 3.72 16.34 6.89
N ASP A 110 2.65 15.54 7.06
CA ASP A 110 1.54 15.87 7.95
C ASP A 110 2.02 16.09 9.40
N LEU A 111 2.88 15.19 9.88
CA LEU A 111 3.43 15.25 11.24
C LEU A 111 4.34 16.48 11.43
N GLN A 112 5.26 16.73 10.49
CA GLN A 112 6.20 17.85 10.57
C GLN A 112 5.50 19.20 10.37
N PHE A 113 4.48 19.25 9.53
CA PHE A 113 3.67 20.43 9.31
C PHE A 113 2.85 20.76 10.57
N THR A 114 2.24 19.75 11.19
CA THR A 114 1.54 19.88 12.48
C THR A 114 2.47 20.42 13.56
N ALA A 115 3.66 19.83 13.71
CA ALA A 115 4.63 20.27 14.70
C ALA A 115 5.07 21.73 14.48
N ALA A 116 5.25 22.13 13.22
CA ALA A 116 5.67 23.48 12.86
C ALA A 116 4.57 24.53 13.07
N VAL A 117 3.32 24.23 12.68
CA VAL A 117 2.19 25.18 12.78
C VAL A 117 1.71 25.34 14.22
N PHE A 118 1.59 24.23 14.95
CA PHE A 118 1.01 24.26 16.29
C PHE A 118 2.05 24.35 17.41
N GLY A 119 3.35 24.38 17.07
CA GLY A 119 4.44 24.39 18.06
C GLY A 119 4.48 23.13 18.93
N VAL A 120 3.89 22.03 18.46
CA VAL A 120 3.72 20.81 19.24
C VAL A 120 4.91 19.88 18.96
N ALA A 121 5.94 19.96 19.80
CA ALA A 121 7.08 19.05 19.76
C ALA A 121 6.81 17.71 20.48
N ASN A 122 5.74 17.64 21.30
CA ASN A 122 5.41 16.46 22.11
C ASN A 122 4.64 15.41 21.30
N GLY A 123 5.19 14.20 21.21
CA GLY A 123 4.72 13.11 20.35
C GLY A 123 3.20 12.90 20.30
N PRO A 124 2.49 12.67 21.43
CA PRO A 124 1.06 12.38 21.41
C PRO A 124 0.20 13.52 20.86
N ALA A 125 0.53 14.77 21.21
CA ALA A 125 -0.23 15.93 20.75
C ALA A 125 0.02 16.20 19.25
N ALA A 126 1.23 15.95 18.75
CA ALA A 126 1.52 16.02 17.32
C ALA A 126 0.77 14.92 16.54
N LEU A 127 0.63 13.71 17.11
CA LEU A 127 -0.14 12.62 16.51
C LEU A 127 -1.64 12.95 16.41
N VAL A 128 -2.22 13.60 17.42
CA VAL A 128 -3.62 14.05 17.37
C VAL A 128 -3.78 15.21 16.40
N GLY A 129 -2.86 16.20 16.45
CA GLY A 129 -2.88 17.37 15.59
C GLY A 129 -2.72 17.05 14.10
N MET A 130 -2.08 15.93 13.75
CA MET A 130 -1.95 15.51 12.35
C MET A 130 -3.21 14.86 11.75
N LEU A 131 -4.19 14.47 12.57
CA LEU A 131 -5.38 13.76 12.10
C LEU A 131 -6.17 14.53 11.02
N PRO A 132 -6.43 15.85 11.14
CA PRO A 132 -7.10 16.60 10.09
C PRO A 132 -6.34 16.56 8.76
N PHE A 133 -5.02 16.69 8.78
CA PHE A 133 -4.19 16.61 7.56
C PHE A 133 -4.20 15.21 6.96
N ALA A 134 -4.11 14.16 7.79
CA ALA A 134 -4.21 12.78 7.34
C ALA A 134 -5.58 12.48 6.70
N ILE A 135 -6.67 13.05 7.23
CA ILE A 135 -8.01 12.93 6.64
C ILE A 135 -8.07 13.62 5.28
N VAL A 136 -7.59 14.86 5.18
CA VAL A 136 -7.55 15.59 3.90
C VAL A 136 -6.70 14.85 2.87
N ARG A 137 -5.52 14.35 3.27
CA ARG A 137 -4.65 13.52 2.44
C ARG A 137 -5.36 12.26 1.96
N ALA A 138 -6.06 11.57 2.85
CA ALA A 138 -6.80 10.37 2.51
C ALA A 138 -7.93 10.64 1.51
N VAL A 139 -8.58 11.81 1.61
CA VAL A 139 -9.54 12.29 0.63
C VAL A 139 -8.87 12.52 -0.72
N VAL A 140 -7.84 13.36 -0.77
CA VAL A 140 -7.11 13.70 -2.00
C VAL A 140 -6.56 12.44 -2.68
N THR A 141 -5.89 11.58 -1.92
CA THR A 141 -5.28 10.35 -2.43
C THR A 141 -6.34 9.34 -2.89
N GLY A 142 -7.45 9.23 -2.18
CA GLY A 142 -8.59 8.40 -2.58
C GLY A 142 -9.18 8.87 -3.92
N VAL A 143 -9.40 10.19 -4.07
CA VAL A 143 -9.87 10.80 -5.34
C VAL A 143 -8.88 10.53 -6.48
N ILE A 144 -7.58 10.69 -6.24
CA ILE A 144 -6.53 10.38 -7.24
C ILE A 144 -6.60 8.91 -7.66
N PHE A 145 -6.72 7.96 -6.73
CA PHE A 145 -6.89 6.55 -7.07
C PHE A 145 -8.18 6.30 -7.86
N GLY A 146 -9.29 6.90 -7.45
CA GLY A 146 -10.59 6.81 -8.13
C GLY A 146 -10.53 7.24 -9.60
N LEU A 147 -9.91 8.39 -9.84
CA LEU A 147 -9.69 8.94 -11.18
C LEU A 147 -8.68 8.12 -11.98
N ALA A 148 -7.56 7.71 -11.37
CA ALA A 148 -6.55 6.92 -12.06
C ALA A 148 -7.10 5.57 -12.53
N VAL A 149 -7.86 4.86 -11.68
CA VAL A 149 -8.53 3.60 -12.05
C VAL A 149 -9.56 3.84 -13.15
N GLU A 150 -10.40 4.88 -13.04
CA GLU A 150 -11.40 5.19 -14.09
C GLU A 150 -10.76 5.50 -15.44
N VAL A 151 -9.68 6.28 -15.46
CA VAL A 151 -8.93 6.61 -16.69
C VAL A 151 -8.28 5.35 -17.28
N LEU A 152 -7.75 4.46 -16.43
CA LEU A 152 -7.16 3.21 -16.89
C LEU A 152 -8.21 2.27 -17.51
N ASP A 153 -9.42 2.24 -16.98
CA ASP A 153 -10.56 1.46 -17.49
C ASP A 153 -11.18 2.08 -18.76
N THR A 154 -11.44 3.38 -18.75
CA THR A 154 -12.33 4.05 -19.73
C THR A 154 -11.64 5.10 -20.60
N ARG A 155 -10.37 5.41 -20.33
CA ARG A 155 -9.59 6.52 -20.93
C ARG A 155 -10.16 7.92 -20.69
N ARG A 156 -11.12 8.07 -19.77
CA ARG A 156 -11.73 9.35 -19.42
C ARG A 156 -11.79 9.51 -17.91
N ALA A 157 -11.59 10.73 -17.44
CA ALA A 157 -11.81 11.10 -16.06
C ALA A 157 -13.21 11.70 -15.91
N SER A 158 -13.94 11.32 -14.87
CA SER A 158 -15.27 11.87 -14.58
C SER A 158 -15.49 12.09 -13.08
N LEU A 159 -16.59 12.77 -12.77
CA LEU A 159 -17.04 12.94 -11.39
C LEU A 159 -17.38 11.60 -10.72
N SER A 160 -17.74 10.58 -11.52
CA SER A 160 -18.00 9.23 -11.00
C SER A 160 -16.72 8.60 -10.43
N GLY A 161 -15.59 8.66 -11.15
CA GLY A 161 -14.30 8.20 -10.64
C GLY A 161 -13.88 8.93 -9.37
N ALA A 162 -14.04 10.26 -9.34
CA ALA A 162 -13.76 11.07 -8.15
C ALA A 162 -14.63 10.66 -6.95
N ARG A 163 -15.94 10.46 -7.16
CA ARG A 163 -16.88 10.04 -6.10
C ARG A 163 -16.54 8.65 -5.57
N ARG A 164 -16.24 7.68 -6.45
CA ARG A 164 -15.79 6.35 -6.00
C ARG A 164 -14.49 6.44 -5.20
N GLY A 165 -13.56 7.29 -5.64
CA GLY A 165 -12.31 7.56 -4.93
C GLY A 165 -12.54 8.12 -3.52
N LEU A 166 -13.47 9.07 -3.38
CA LEU A 166 -13.87 9.64 -2.09
C LEU A 166 -14.43 8.57 -1.14
N LEU A 167 -15.20 7.61 -1.66
CA LEU A 167 -15.74 6.51 -0.85
C LEU A 167 -14.65 5.54 -0.36
N VAL A 168 -13.47 5.53 -1.01
CA VAL A 168 -12.29 4.73 -0.61
C VAL A 168 -11.36 5.46 0.36
N SER A 169 -11.56 6.76 0.57
CA SER A 169 -10.74 7.57 1.48
C SER A 169 -10.63 7.00 2.91
N PRO A 170 -11.66 6.39 3.52
CA PRO A 170 -11.50 5.73 4.82
C PRO A 170 -10.42 4.64 4.82
N MET A 171 -10.29 3.87 3.74
CA MET A 171 -9.25 2.85 3.61
C MET A 171 -7.88 3.45 3.41
N VAL A 172 -7.78 4.54 2.65
CA VAL A 172 -6.53 5.30 2.53
C VAL A 172 -6.10 5.83 3.90
N LEU A 173 -7.03 6.31 4.72
CA LEU A 173 -6.76 6.76 6.09
C LEU A 173 -6.27 5.60 6.97
N ILE A 174 -6.93 4.44 6.92
CA ILE A 174 -6.50 3.23 7.66
C ILE A 174 -5.08 2.83 7.25
N VAL A 175 -4.80 2.79 5.94
CA VAL A 175 -3.45 2.53 5.43
C VAL A 175 -2.46 3.58 5.94
N THR A 176 -2.83 4.86 5.94
CA THR A 176 -1.98 5.95 6.45
C THR A 176 -1.63 5.75 7.92
N VAL A 177 -2.60 5.37 8.76
CA VAL A 177 -2.39 5.09 10.19
C VAL A 177 -1.50 3.86 10.41
N ILE A 178 -1.73 2.78 9.66
CA ILE A 178 -0.87 1.59 9.75
C ILE A 178 0.57 1.96 9.35
N GLN A 179 0.75 2.69 8.25
CA GLN A 179 2.05 3.11 7.75
C GLN A 179 2.77 4.09 8.69
N LEU A 180 2.03 4.93 9.41
CA LEU A 180 2.57 5.72 10.52
C LEU A 180 3.14 4.82 11.62
N GLY A 181 2.43 3.74 11.97
CA GLY A 181 2.92 2.74 12.93
C GLY A 181 4.26 2.11 12.49
N PHE A 182 4.40 1.79 11.19
CA PHE A 182 5.67 1.34 10.61
C PHE A 182 6.77 2.41 10.75
N PHE A 183 6.44 3.68 10.52
CA PHE A 183 7.41 4.76 10.66
C PHE A 183 7.85 4.95 12.12
N ILE A 184 6.92 4.96 13.07
CA ILE A 184 7.22 5.04 14.51
C ILE A 184 8.12 3.87 14.91
N LEU A 185 7.78 2.65 14.48
CA LEU A 185 8.59 1.45 14.72
C LEU A 185 10.00 1.61 14.15
N ALA A 186 10.15 2.15 12.95
CA ALA A 186 11.46 2.41 12.35
C ALA A 186 12.31 3.38 13.19
N GLY A 187 11.69 4.41 13.76
CA GLY A 187 12.35 5.37 14.67
C GLY A 187 12.87 4.73 15.96
N TYR A 188 12.21 3.69 16.47
CA TYR A 188 12.68 2.92 17.62
C TYR A 188 13.74 1.87 17.24
N LEU A 189 13.60 1.23 16.08
CA LEU A 189 14.55 0.19 15.63
C LEU A 189 15.87 0.77 15.14
N GLY A 190 15.86 1.95 14.50
CA GLY A 190 17.04 2.56 13.90
C GLY A 190 18.21 2.77 14.87
N PRO A 191 17.99 3.37 16.05
CA PRO A 191 19.04 3.58 17.05
C PRO A 191 19.62 2.29 17.65
N LEU A 192 18.90 1.17 17.59
CA LEU A 192 19.36 -0.11 18.17
C LEU A 192 20.50 -0.73 17.37
N ILE A 193 20.71 -0.30 16.12
CA ILE A 193 21.73 -0.86 15.23
C ILE A 193 22.61 0.29 14.69
N PRO A 194 23.71 0.62 15.40
CA PRO A 194 24.62 1.69 15.00
C PRO A 194 25.11 1.52 13.55
N GLY A 195 25.10 2.61 12.77
CA GLY A 195 25.53 2.62 11.37
C GLY A 195 24.50 2.08 10.36
N LEU A 196 23.43 1.39 10.80
CA LEU A 196 22.40 0.84 9.91
C LEU A 196 21.04 1.55 10.00
N GLY A 197 20.92 2.61 10.82
CA GLY A 197 19.66 3.31 11.05
C GLY A 197 18.90 3.72 9.76
N LEU A 198 19.61 4.25 8.76
CA LEU A 198 18.99 4.62 7.48
C LEU A 198 18.45 3.40 6.71
N PHE A 199 19.16 2.27 6.74
CA PHE A 199 18.71 1.02 6.10
C PHE A 199 17.50 0.43 6.82
N VAL A 200 17.44 0.54 8.15
CA VAL A 200 16.26 0.15 8.93
C VAL A 200 15.06 1.00 8.53
N VAL A 201 15.22 2.33 8.50
CA VAL A 201 14.14 3.25 8.08
C VAL A 201 13.68 2.96 6.66
N LEU A 202 14.63 2.87 5.71
CA LEU A 202 14.33 2.56 4.32
C LEU A 202 13.63 1.20 4.18
N GLY A 203 14.12 0.18 4.87
CA GLY A 203 13.55 -1.18 4.85
C GLY A 203 12.13 -1.20 5.39
N THR A 204 11.87 -0.54 6.52
CA THR A 204 10.55 -0.49 7.15
C THR A 204 9.55 0.31 6.31
N VAL A 205 9.95 1.46 5.75
CA VAL A 205 9.14 2.27 4.83
C VAL A 205 8.84 1.50 3.54
N THR A 206 9.83 0.80 3.00
CA THR A 206 9.67 -0.06 1.82
C THR A 206 8.73 -1.22 2.10
N ALA A 207 8.82 -1.86 3.26
CA ALA A 207 7.91 -2.92 3.67
C ALA A 207 6.46 -2.41 3.78
N ALA A 208 6.27 -1.22 4.36
CA ALA A 208 4.95 -0.58 4.48
C ALA A 208 4.30 -0.37 3.09
N VAL A 209 5.03 0.24 2.16
CA VAL A 209 4.58 0.42 0.77
C VAL A 209 4.34 -0.92 0.09
N TYR A 210 5.29 -1.85 0.20
CA TYR A 210 5.21 -3.17 -0.42
C TYR A 210 3.94 -3.92 -0.03
N PHE A 211 3.56 -3.93 1.25
CA PHE A 211 2.39 -4.67 1.71
C PHE A 211 1.06 -3.93 1.56
N LEU A 212 1.06 -2.59 1.53
CA LEU A 212 -0.16 -1.78 1.70
C LEU A 212 -0.51 -0.89 0.51
N ALA A 213 0.39 -0.70 -0.47
CA ALA A 213 0.16 0.18 -1.62
C ALA A 213 -1.10 -0.18 -2.43
N TYR A 214 -1.43 -1.47 -2.51
CA TYR A 214 -2.56 -1.94 -3.29
C TYR A 214 -3.88 -1.92 -2.53
N ALA A 215 -3.88 -1.75 -1.22
CA ALA A 215 -5.07 -1.96 -0.41
C ALA A 215 -6.23 -1.01 -0.73
N PRO A 216 -6.01 0.31 -0.96
CA PRO A 216 -7.08 1.21 -1.41
C PRO A 216 -7.61 0.86 -2.80
N ILE A 217 -6.75 0.39 -3.70
CA ILE A 217 -7.12 0.02 -5.08
C ILE A 217 -7.93 -1.28 -5.08
N ALA A 218 -7.52 -2.27 -4.28
CA ALA A 218 -8.25 -3.51 -4.07
C ALA A 218 -9.67 -3.25 -3.52
N GLN A 219 -9.79 -2.33 -2.55
CA GLN A 219 -11.11 -1.93 -2.05
C GLN A 219 -11.94 -1.23 -3.13
N LEU A 220 -11.34 -0.31 -3.88
CA LEU A 220 -12.00 0.44 -4.95
C LEU A 220 -12.57 -0.49 -6.04
N ARG A 221 -11.81 -1.52 -6.41
CA ARG A 221 -12.17 -2.42 -7.51
C ARG A 221 -13.03 -3.59 -7.10
N GLU A 222 -12.80 -4.17 -5.92
CA GLU A 222 -13.50 -5.38 -5.50
C GLU A 222 -14.64 -5.11 -4.51
N GLY A 223 -14.76 -3.88 -3.98
CA GLY A 223 -15.81 -3.51 -3.02
C GLY A 223 -15.77 -4.30 -1.70
N ARG A 224 -14.62 -4.91 -1.38
CA ARG A 224 -14.45 -5.79 -0.22
C ARG A 224 -14.28 -5.02 1.08
N GLY A 225 -14.44 -5.72 2.20
CA GLY A 225 -14.21 -5.15 3.54
C GLY A 225 -12.74 -4.79 3.78
N VAL A 226 -12.49 -3.87 4.73
CA VAL A 226 -11.15 -3.35 5.05
C VAL A 226 -10.09 -4.44 5.23
N LEU A 227 -10.36 -5.41 6.12
CA LEU A 227 -9.41 -6.48 6.43
C LEU A 227 -9.12 -7.37 5.21
N GLU A 228 -10.12 -7.58 4.37
CA GLU A 228 -9.99 -8.37 3.16
C GLU A 228 -9.13 -7.64 2.12
N SER A 229 -9.34 -6.33 1.94
CA SER A 229 -8.52 -5.48 1.07
C SER A 229 -7.07 -5.38 1.55
N LEU A 230 -6.81 -5.29 2.86
CA LEU A 230 -5.45 -5.37 3.42
C LEU A 230 -4.80 -6.73 3.13
N SER A 231 -5.54 -7.81 3.32
CA SER A 231 -5.07 -9.17 3.04
C SER A 231 -4.79 -9.39 1.55
N LEU A 232 -5.65 -8.88 0.67
CA LEU A 232 -5.46 -8.91 -0.78
C LEU A 232 -4.21 -8.13 -1.21
N SER A 233 -4.00 -6.92 -0.68
CA SER A 233 -2.79 -6.13 -0.94
C SER A 233 -1.52 -6.91 -0.58
N SER A 234 -1.48 -7.51 0.62
CA SER A 234 -0.34 -8.31 1.08
C SER A 234 -0.11 -9.57 0.23
N ARG A 235 -1.17 -10.20 -0.28
CA ARG A 235 -1.07 -11.37 -1.16
C ARG A 235 -0.60 -10.98 -2.55
N ALA A 236 -1.16 -9.92 -3.12
CA ALA A 236 -0.75 -9.39 -4.42
C ALA A 236 0.74 -9.00 -4.44
N ALA A 237 1.22 -8.37 -3.36
CA ALA A 237 2.62 -8.03 -3.19
C ALA A 237 3.55 -9.26 -3.25
N ARG A 238 3.06 -10.41 -2.79
CA ARG A 238 3.80 -11.68 -2.71
C ARG A 238 3.65 -12.57 -3.93
N ILE A 239 2.92 -12.15 -4.97
CA ILE A 239 2.86 -12.89 -6.22
C ILE A 239 4.26 -12.89 -6.85
N PRO A 240 4.89 -14.07 -7.03
CA PRO A 240 6.23 -14.16 -7.60
C PRO A 240 6.28 -13.60 -9.02
N GLY A 241 7.37 -12.91 -9.37
CA GLY A 241 7.55 -12.33 -10.71
C GLY A 241 6.89 -10.97 -10.93
N THR A 242 6.06 -10.48 -10.01
CA THR A 242 5.42 -9.16 -10.16
C THR A 242 6.39 -7.99 -9.98
N SER A 243 7.60 -8.17 -9.45
CA SER A 243 8.53 -7.09 -9.09
C SER A 243 7.94 -6.05 -8.10
N ALA A 244 6.98 -6.45 -7.26
CA ALA A 244 6.34 -5.54 -6.30
C ALA A 244 7.34 -4.92 -5.29
N LEU A 245 8.33 -5.68 -4.82
CA LEU A 245 9.39 -5.14 -3.95
C LEU A 245 10.25 -4.10 -4.68
N ALA A 246 10.59 -4.37 -5.95
CA ALA A 246 11.34 -3.41 -6.77
C ALA A 246 10.53 -2.12 -7.00
N MET A 247 9.21 -2.23 -7.23
CA MET A 247 8.34 -1.06 -7.34
C MET A 247 8.29 -0.26 -6.04
N ALA A 248 8.21 -0.94 -4.89
CA ALA A 248 8.27 -0.28 -3.59
C ALA A 248 9.60 0.48 -3.42
N LEU A 249 10.74 -0.15 -3.73
CA LEU A 249 12.06 0.49 -3.67
C LEU A 249 12.21 1.68 -4.63
N VAL A 250 11.71 1.54 -5.87
CA VAL A 250 11.73 2.62 -6.87
C VAL A 250 10.89 3.82 -6.44
N PHE A 251 9.88 3.62 -5.58
CA PHE A 251 9.18 4.73 -4.95
C PHE A 251 9.92 5.25 -3.71
N THR A 252 10.27 4.37 -2.76
CA THR A 252 10.74 4.79 -1.43
C THR A 252 12.12 5.40 -1.44
N VAL A 253 13.05 4.90 -2.26
CA VAL A 253 14.43 5.43 -2.32
C VAL A 253 14.43 6.88 -2.84
N PRO A 254 13.82 7.20 -3.99
CA PRO A 254 13.73 8.59 -4.44
C PRO A 254 12.93 9.48 -3.48
N ALA A 255 11.83 8.96 -2.91
CA ALA A 255 11.01 9.76 -1.99
C ALA A 255 11.78 10.15 -0.72
N ILE A 256 12.58 9.24 -0.16
CA ILE A 256 13.47 9.55 0.97
C ILE A 256 14.61 10.49 0.52
N ALA A 257 15.17 10.31 -0.67
CA ALA A 257 16.20 11.20 -1.20
C ALA A 257 15.70 12.64 -1.38
N VAL A 258 14.44 12.83 -1.80
CA VAL A 258 13.78 14.15 -1.84
C VAL A 258 13.78 14.79 -0.46
N GLU A 259 13.42 14.05 0.60
CA GLU A 259 13.41 14.57 1.98
C GLU A 259 14.80 15.00 2.48
N GLN A 260 15.87 14.37 1.98
CA GLN A 260 17.26 14.69 2.34
C GLN A 260 17.88 15.78 1.45
N THR A 261 17.17 16.24 0.42
CA THR A 261 17.72 17.23 -0.51
C THR A 261 17.84 18.59 0.19
N PRO A 262 19.01 19.25 0.18
CA PRO A 262 19.22 20.53 0.84
C PRO A 262 18.62 21.68 0.01
N LEU A 263 17.30 21.69 -0.12
CA LEU A 263 16.57 22.81 -0.72
C LEU A 263 16.40 23.92 0.31
N GLY A 264 16.45 25.16 -0.17
CA GLY A 264 16.24 26.34 0.66
C GLY A 264 14.85 26.39 1.31
N GLY A 265 14.65 27.41 2.13
CA GLY A 265 13.37 27.65 2.78
C GLY A 265 12.24 27.90 1.79
N PHE A 266 11.07 27.37 2.12
CA PHE A 266 9.78 27.63 1.49
C PHE A 266 9.04 28.64 2.36
N GLY A 267 9.27 29.92 2.08
CA GLY A 267 8.63 31.05 2.74
C GLY A 267 7.67 31.78 1.80
N VAL A 268 7.55 33.09 1.97
CA VAL A 268 6.65 33.96 1.19
C VAL A 268 7.06 34.07 -0.29
N ASN A 269 8.34 33.90 -0.60
CA ASN A 269 8.84 34.02 -1.96
C ASN A 269 9.84 32.89 -2.31
N PRO A 270 9.36 31.65 -2.54
CA PRO A 270 10.22 30.57 -2.99
C PRO A 270 10.80 30.86 -4.38
N SER A 271 12.04 30.42 -4.63
CA SER A 271 12.66 30.60 -5.95
C SER A 271 11.92 29.83 -7.05
N ALA A 272 12.06 30.27 -8.30
CA ALA A 272 11.47 29.57 -9.45
C ALA A 272 11.94 28.10 -9.54
N LEU A 273 13.22 27.84 -9.26
CA LEU A 273 13.77 26.48 -9.25
C LEU A 273 13.12 25.61 -8.17
N THR A 274 12.86 26.18 -6.99
CA THR A 274 12.16 25.49 -5.90
C THR A 274 10.73 25.12 -6.30
N TRP A 275 10.02 26.03 -6.97
CA TRP A 275 8.68 25.73 -7.50
C TRP A 275 8.70 24.63 -8.56
N VAL A 276 9.61 24.71 -9.54
CA VAL A 276 9.76 23.67 -10.56
C VAL A 276 10.01 22.31 -9.91
N PHE A 277 10.90 22.26 -8.90
CA PHE A 277 11.17 21.03 -8.15
C PHE A 277 9.91 20.50 -7.44
N VAL A 278 9.26 21.33 -6.61
CA VAL A 278 8.07 20.92 -5.83
C VAL A 278 6.95 20.42 -6.75
N LEU A 279 6.68 21.13 -7.84
CA LEU A 279 5.63 20.77 -8.79
C LEU A 279 5.97 19.48 -9.53
N LEU A 280 7.21 19.32 -9.99
CA LEU A 280 7.67 18.12 -10.68
C LEU A 280 7.58 16.88 -9.79
N VAL A 281 8.05 16.97 -8.54
CA VAL A 281 8.00 15.85 -7.60
C VAL A 281 6.56 15.44 -7.30
N ASN A 282 5.64 16.39 -7.13
CA ASN A 282 4.22 16.08 -6.92
C ASN A 282 3.57 15.41 -8.14
N VAL A 283 3.91 15.82 -9.37
CA VAL A 283 3.50 15.11 -10.60
C VAL A 283 4.04 13.68 -10.63
N LEU A 284 5.28 13.46 -10.20
CA LEU A 284 5.86 12.12 -10.10
C LEU A 284 5.16 11.26 -9.05
N HIS A 285 4.78 11.83 -7.90
CA HIS A 285 4.00 11.10 -6.89
C HIS A 285 2.63 10.66 -7.40
N VAL A 286 1.89 11.54 -8.08
CA VAL A 286 0.61 11.16 -8.73
C VAL A 286 0.82 10.08 -9.79
N SER A 287 1.92 10.16 -10.55
CA SER A 287 2.30 9.14 -11.52
C SER A 287 2.59 7.77 -10.87
N VAL A 288 3.19 7.74 -9.70
CA VAL A 288 3.41 6.51 -8.92
C VAL A 288 2.09 5.94 -8.40
N LEU A 289 1.17 6.78 -7.90
CA LEU A 289 -0.17 6.33 -7.49
C LEU A 289 -0.92 5.67 -8.66
N ALA A 290 -0.90 6.31 -9.84
CA ALA A 290 -1.47 5.74 -11.07
C ALA A 290 -0.74 4.46 -11.52
N THR A 291 0.57 4.35 -11.27
CA THR A 291 1.35 3.14 -11.54
C THR A 291 0.88 1.97 -10.67
N PHE A 292 0.64 2.20 -9.37
CA PHE A 292 0.09 1.15 -8.50
C PHE A 292 -1.31 0.72 -8.94
N ALA A 293 -2.17 1.66 -9.36
CA ALA A 293 -3.49 1.35 -9.90
C ALA A 293 -3.38 0.45 -11.15
N TYR A 294 -2.53 0.81 -12.11
CA TYR A 294 -2.30 0.01 -13.32
C TYR A 294 -1.76 -1.38 -12.98
N ARG A 295 -0.77 -1.47 -12.11
CA ARG A 295 -0.15 -2.73 -11.72
C ARG A 295 -1.15 -3.66 -11.05
N TRP A 296 -2.02 -3.14 -10.19
CA TRP A 296 -3.11 -3.91 -9.60
C TRP A 296 -4.03 -4.50 -10.66
N MET A 297 -4.49 -3.69 -11.61
CA MET A 297 -5.38 -4.15 -12.68
C MET A 297 -4.74 -5.24 -13.57
N CYS A 298 -3.42 -5.29 -13.68
CA CYS A 298 -2.74 -6.37 -14.41
C CYS A 298 -2.70 -7.71 -13.68
N ILE A 299 -2.88 -7.74 -12.35
CA ILE A 299 -2.71 -8.95 -11.53
C ILE A 299 -3.94 -9.29 -10.70
N GLU A 300 -5.04 -8.54 -10.79
CA GLU A 300 -6.21 -8.72 -9.94
C GLU A 300 -6.77 -10.15 -10.00
N ASP A 301 -6.79 -10.74 -11.21
CA ASP A 301 -7.24 -12.12 -11.43
C ASP A 301 -6.24 -13.18 -10.92
N GLU A 302 -4.99 -12.79 -10.66
CA GLU A 302 -3.94 -13.67 -10.14
C GLU A 302 -3.91 -13.68 -8.60
N VAL A 303 -4.58 -12.74 -7.94
CA VAL A 303 -4.55 -12.64 -6.47
C VAL A 303 -5.36 -13.79 -5.86
N PRO A 304 -4.75 -14.69 -5.07
CA PRO A 304 -5.47 -15.84 -4.54
C PRO A 304 -6.62 -15.42 -3.62
N ASP A 305 -7.85 -15.84 -3.92
CA ASP A 305 -9.03 -15.58 -3.09
C ASP A 305 -8.99 -16.42 -1.79
N PRO A 306 -9.30 -15.84 -0.61
CA PRO A 306 -9.27 -16.62 0.63
C PRO A 306 -10.32 -17.74 0.69
N ARG A 307 -11.37 -17.69 -0.16
CA ARG A 307 -12.51 -18.61 -0.14
C ARG A 307 -12.24 -19.94 -0.83
N VAL A 308 -11.13 -20.11 -1.56
CA VAL A 308 -10.73 -21.40 -2.14
C VAL A 308 -9.98 -22.26 -1.11
N ARG A 309 -10.50 -22.32 0.13
CA ARG A 309 -10.25 -23.49 0.98
C ARG A 309 -11.30 -24.52 0.61
N SER A 310 -10.86 -25.47 -0.22
CA SER A 310 -11.51 -26.75 -0.49
C SER A 310 -12.60 -27.10 0.54
N ARG A 311 -13.87 -26.93 0.16
CA ARG A 311 -14.94 -27.79 0.68
C ARG A 311 -14.67 -29.19 0.13
N ALA A 312 -13.71 -29.90 0.72
CA ALA A 312 -13.75 -31.34 0.73
C ALA A 312 -14.97 -31.69 1.59
N GLY A 313 -16.10 -31.92 0.92
CA GLY A 313 -17.37 -32.20 1.57
C GLY A 313 -17.32 -33.51 2.37
N PRO A 314 -18.17 -33.66 3.41
CA PRO A 314 -18.35 -34.93 4.07
C PRO A 314 -19.09 -35.88 3.12
N ARG A 315 -18.50 -37.04 2.85
CA ARG A 315 -19.20 -38.26 2.45
C ARG A 315 -18.59 -39.42 3.19
#